data_AF-A0A975FTV7-F1
#
_entry.id   AF-A0A975FTV7-F1
#
_cell.length_a   1.000
_cell.length_b   1.000
_cell.length_c   1.000
_cell.angle_alpha   90.00
_cell.angle_beta   90.00
_cell.angle_gamma   90.00
#
_symmetry.space_group_name_H-M   'P 1'
#
loop_
_entity.id
_entity.type
_entity.pdbx_description
1 polymer ?
#
loop_
_entity_poly.entity_id
_entity_poly.type
_entity_poly.pdbx_seq_one_letter_code
_entity_poly.pdbx_strand_id
1 'polypeptide(L)'
;MNNTIHNNFFNELQNLNSNNGYPNQNGIRNIAISNGSECGTPLNFNPGDPLFDLDYNKDLSFWGDLLSMIYNPLGGTIGGLFLDQDFFGVALLGLVPGSSQYIVDFEAKSLKKSFLGANHQIYNGLIRYKKKIYWIFNSQVTITSVNVNQPSLANLPLDYYGGGFFETGNAVDLSFLPSDLNIFIEDNFSFVPTASALDIGGGSVTLYDTDYKDSYVGAIPPTGLKASPFDNFTTAFSNPNTNNNERHLEFNKRNGDWLAKEIIGANIDFTDCSYLCSGNIEGSNRVCTTNNFTITGQTNSVSWTIEPSNAGTININQTNPNSISLVRNTNFFGSAVLKAVVTTQNCGSGEITKNLEFGAPTTTQSVSLNGPNNLNPGQTGIYSYNTTYFNNATSYDWLFFSNTFPNADQHFELNIISNSTFTVKPDFDVPGGYYTVQARIINTCGFYSLSKTIYVEEGDGTPVLYKNSNIYRIYPNPSSSYFNVSLINENQTPTSSKGIFGEILDLNGLFLRKIEMVNNKAQVDIIDLKKGIYILRIHYDGKTEGHQVIVE
;
A
#
# COMPACT_ATOMS: atom_id res chain seq x y z
N MET A 1 11.24 -48.49 -19.95
CA MET A 1 12.52 -47.75 -20.08
C MET A 1 13.47 -48.25 -19.01
N ASN A 2 14.74 -48.52 -19.37
CA ASN A 2 15.76 -49.01 -18.44
C ASN A 2 16.50 -47.80 -17.83
N ASN A 3 16.13 -47.41 -16.61
CA ASN A 3 16.75 -46.30 -15.88
C ASN A 3 18.00 -46.71 -15.07
N THR A 4 18.60 -47.88 -15.34
CA THR A 4 19.75 -48.36 -14.54
C THR A 4 20.95 -47.43 -14.63
N ILE A 5 21.24 -46.85 -15.80
CA ILE A 5 22.35 -45.87 -15.96
C ILE A 5 22.05 -44.58 -15.19
N HIS A 6 20.82 -44.08 -15.26
CA HIS A 6 20.37 -42.91 -14.50
C HIS A 6 20.46 -43.14 -12.99
N ASN A 7 19.92 -44.27 -12.51
CA ASN A 7 19.95 -44.63 -11.09
C ASN A 7 21.39 -44.81 -10.60
N ASN A 8 22.27 -45.44 -11.39
CA ASN A 8 23.66 -45.61 -11.01
C ASN A 8 24.42 -44.29 -10.95
N PHE A 9 24.23 -43.39 -11.92
CA PHE A 9 24.81 -42.05 -11.88
C PHE A 9 24.32 -41.24 -10.67
N PHE A 10 23.01 -41.26 -10.37
CA PHE A 10 22.46 -40.56 -9.21
C PHE A 10 22.94 -41.17 -7.89
N ASN A 11 23.02 -42.49 -7.79
CA ASN A 11 23.59 -43.16 -6.63
C ASN A 11 25.07 -42.83 -6.47
N GLU A 12 25.85 -42.77 -7.55
CA GLU A 12 27.26 -42.37 -7.52
C GLU A 12 27.39 -40.91 -7.07
N LEU A 13 26.60 -39.99 -7.64
CA LEU A 13 26.58 -38.58 -7.25
C LEU A 13 26.22 -38.39 -5.76
N GLN A 14 25.20 -39.11 -5.27
CA GLN A 14 24.80 -39.09 -3.86
C GLN A 14 25.86 -39.69 -2.92
N ASN A 15 26.60 -40.70 -3.37
CA ASN A 15 27.62 -41.38 -2.58
C ASN A 15 29.01 -40.72 -2.66
N LEU A 16 29.25 -39.83 -3.64
CA LEU A 16 30.55 -39.16 -3.80
C LEU A 16 30.83 -38.13 -2.70
N ASN A 17 29.81 -37.57 -2.05
CA ASN A 17 29.99 -36.59 -0.98
C ASN A 17 28.88 -36.67 0.09
N SER A 18 29.25 -36.52 1.37
CA SER A 18 28.39 -36.63 2.56
C SER A 18 27.26 -35.59 2.69
N ASN A 19 27.08 -34.71 1.70
CA ASN A 19 26.19 -33.55 1.72
C ASN A 19 25.23 -33.56 0.52
N ASN A 20 24.42 -34.62 0.34
CA ASN A 20 23.37 -34.66 -0.68
C ASN A 20 23.81 -34.40 -2.14
N GLY A 21 25.07 -34.70 -2.50
CA GLY A 21 25.57 -34.63 -3.88
C GLY A 21 26.48 -33.44 -4.22
N TYR A 22 26.74 -32.50 -3.30
CA TYR A 22 27.66 -31.38 -3.56
C TYR A 22 29.14 -31.81 -3.46
N PRO A 23 30.01 -31.44 -4.42
CA PRO A 23 31.46 -31.61 -4.31
C PRO A 23 32.03 -31.02 -3.03
N ASN A 24 32.70 -31.83 -2.20
CA ASN A 24 33.36 -31.35 -0.98
C ASN A 24 34.87 -31.66 -0.93
N GLN A 25 35.37 -32.39 -1.92
CA GLN A 25 36.78 -32.77 -1.99
C GLN A 25 37.64 -31.59 -2.50
N ASN A 26 38.90 -31.54 -2.06
CA ASN A 26 39.91 -30.58 -2.55
C ASN A 26 39.58 -29.09 -2.37
N GLY A 27 38.70 -28.73 -1.40
CA GLY A 27 38.35 -27.33 -1.15
C GLY A 27 37.58 -26.69 -2.30
N ILE A 28 36.84 -27.48 -3.08
CA ILE A 28 35.94 -26.98 -4.13
C ILE A 28 34.88 -26.08 -3.47
N ARG A 29 34.74 -24.87 -4.01
CA ARG A 29 33.72 -23.91 -3.60
C ARG A 29 32.44 -24.16 -4.39
N ASN A 30 31.32 -24.33 -3.70
CA ASN A 30 30.02 -24.57 -4.30
C ASN A 30 29.28 -23.25 -4.47
N ILE A 31 28.92 -22.91 -5.70
CA ILE A 31 28.23 -21.65 -6.02
C ILE A 31 26.97 -21.94 -6.84
N ALA A 32 25.96 -21.07 -6.74
CA ALA A 32 24.71 -21.23 -7.49
C ALA A 32 24.30 -19.96 -8.25
N ILE A 33 23.70 -20.19 -9.42
CA ILE A 33 23.01 -19.16 -10.20
C ILE A 33 21.54 -19.58 -10.26
N SER A 34 20.67 -18.78 -9.66
CA SER A 34 19.23 -18.90 -9.84
C SER A 34 18.77 -17.81 -10.80
N ASN A 35 18.06 -18.19 -11.87
CA ASN A 35 17.37 -17.25 -12.75
C ASN A 35 16.00 -16.82 -12.17
N GLY A 36 15.69 -17.17 -10.92
CA GLY A 36 14.50 -16.69 -10.24
C GLY A 36 14.70 -15.36 -9.53
N SER A 37 13.63 -14.59 -9.42
CA SER A 37 13.60 -13.23 -8.85
C SER A 37 14.24 -13.16 -7.47
N GLU A 38 15.19 -12.25 -7.29
CA GLU A 38 15.76 -11.91 -5.97
C GLU A 38 14.70 -11.42 -4.99
N CYS A 39 13.64 -10.77 -5.47
CA CYS A 39 12.55 -10.25 -4.65
C CYS A 39 11.44 -11.28 -4.36
N GLY A 40 11.59 -12.53 -4.79
CA GLY A 40 10.55 -13.54 -4.62
C GLY A 40 9.30 -13.28 -5.49
N THR A 41 9.44 -12.49 -6.57
CA THR A 41 8.34 -12.17 -7.49
C THR A 41 7.86 -13.45 -8.19
N PRO A 42 6.58 -13.83 -8.08
CA PRO A 42 6.03 -14.99 -8.77
C PRO A 42 5.91 -14.74 -10.28
N LEU A 43 5.51 -15.77 -11.03
CA LEU A 43 5.16 -15.64 -12.43
C LEU A 43 3.83 -14.92 -12.64
N ASN A 44 3.51 -14.63 -13.92
CA ASN A 44 2.40 -13.78 -14.34
C ASN A 44 1.03 -14.49 -14.44
N PHE A 45 0.83 -15.61 -13.75
CA PHE A 45 -0.45 -16.33 -13.67
C PHE A 45 -0.76 -16.68 -12.21
N ASN A 46 -1.99 -17.08 -11.89
CA ASN A 46 -2.35 -17.51 -10.53
C ASN A 46 -2.37 -19.04 -10.39
N PRO A 47 -2.18 -19.57 -9.17
CA PRO A 47 -2.34 -21.00 -8.89
C PRO A 47 -3.71 -21.55 -9.32
N GLY A 48 -3.72 -22.50 -10.25
CA GLY A 48 -4.91 -23.12 -10.83
C GLY A 48 -5.34 -22.55 -12.18
N ASP A 49 -4.71 -21.47 -12.66
CA ASP A 49 -4.98 -20.89 -13.98
C ASP A 49 -4.54 -21.85 -15.10
N PRO A 50 -5.20 -21.81 -16.27
CA PRO A 50 -4.76 -22.56 -17.44
C PRO A 50 -3.34 -22.12 -17.85
N LEU A 51 -2.50 -23.08 -18.18
CA LEU A 51 -1.19 -22.89 -18.80
C LEU A 51 -1.24 -23.23 -20.29
N PHE A 52 -2.13 -24.15 -20.65
CA PHE A 52 -2.44 -24.54 -22.01
C PHE A 52 -3.93 -24.85 -22.08
N ASP A 53 -4.62 -24.31 -23.07
CA ASP A 53 -6.00 -24.68 -23.36
C ASP A 53 -6.19 -24.72 -24.88
N LEU A 54 -6.73 -25.83 -25.36
CA LEU A 54 -7.08 -26.08 -26.74
C LEU A 54 -8.48 -26.68 -26.76
N ASP A 55 -9.43 -25.87 -27.19
CA ASP A 55 -10.79 -26.32 -27.50
C ASP A 55 -11.01 -26.24 -29.00
N TYR A 56 -11.33 -27.39 -29.59
CA TYR A 56 -11.66 -27.50 -30.99
C TYR A 56 -12.81 -28.44 -31.21
N ASN A 57 -13.90 -27.86 -31.69
CA ASN A 57 -15.09 -28.59 -32.06
C ASN A 57 -15.46 -28.26 -33.51
N LYS A 58 -15.28 -29.23 -34.42
CA LYS A 58 -15.54 -29.01 -35.85
C LYS A 58 -16.48 -30.06 -36.42
N ASP A 59 -17.56 -29.57 -36.99
CA ASP A 59 -18.46 -30.36 -37.82
C ASP A 59 -17.79 -30.64 -39.17
N LEU A 60 -17.79 -31.89 -39.58
CA LEU A 60 -17.27 -32.32 -40.88
C LEU A 60 -18.41 -32.29 -41.91
N SER A 61 -18.13 -31.71 -43.07
CA SER A 61 -19.00 -31.87 -44.23
C SER A 61 -18.92 -33.30 -44.77
N PHE A 62 -19.93 -33.74 -45.52
CA PHE A 62 -19.96 -35.09 -46.11
C PHE A 62 -18.70 -35.44 -46.93
N TRP A 63 -18.14 -34.47 -47.67
CA TRP A 63 -16.87 -34.65 -48.39
C TRP A 63 -15.66 -34.60 -47.46
N GLY A 64 -15.73 -33.86 -46.34
CA GLY A 64 -14.73 -33.89 -45.28
C GLY A 64 -14.67 -35.25 -44.57
N ASP A 65 -15.82 -35.91 -44.37
CA ASP A 65 -15.90 -37.29 -43.88
C ASP A 65 -15.19 -38.27 -44.82
N LEU A 66 -15.49 -38.20 -46.12
CA LEU A 66 -14.90 -39.08 -47.12
C LEU A 66 -13.40 -38.83 -47.34
N LEU A 67 -12.96 -37.57 -47.27
CA LEU A 67 -11.54 -37.20 -47.38
C LEU A 67 -10.76 -37.55 -46.11
N SER A 68 -11.37 -37.47 -44.92
CA SER A 68 -10.74 -37.94 -43.68
C SER A 68 -10.41 -39.44 -43.72
N MET A 69 -11.11 -40.20 -44.57
CA MET A 69 -10.92 -41.64 -44.82
C MET A 69 -9.78 -41.93 -45.81
N ILE A 70 -9.45 -41.00 -46.71
CA ILE A 70 -8.35 -41.12 -47.69
C ILE A 70 -7.04 -40.54 -47.11
N TYR A 71 -7.12 -39.53 -46.24
CA TYR A 71 -5.97 -38.91 -45.57
C TYR A 71 -5.51 -39.68 -44.31
N ASN A 72 -6.40 -40.33 -43.54
CA ASN A 72 -6.01 -41.21 -42.42
C ASN A 72 -5.81 -42.67 -42.85
N PRO A 73 -4.77 -42.95 -43.66
CA PRO A 73 -3.59 -43.55 -43.04
C PRO A 73 -2.23 -42.99 -43.51
N LEU A 74 -2.16 -41.93 -44.33
CA LEU A 74 -0.89 -41.49 -44.94
C LEU A 74 -0.68 -39.96 -45.13
N GLY A 75 -1.52 -39.06 -44.62
CA GLY A 75 -1.21 -37.63 -44.70
C GLY A 75 -2.20 -36.75 -43.94
N GLY A 76 -1.71 -35.65 -43.39
CA GLY A 76 -2.53 -34.68 -42.64
C GLY A 76 -1.94 -34.45 -41.24
N THR A 77 -1.38 -33.27 -41.03
CA THR A 77 -0.46 -32.80 -39.98
C THR A 77 -0.80 -33.06 -38.51
N ILE A 78 -1.87 -33.77 -38.18
CA ILE A 78 -2.24 -34.13 -36.79
C ILE A 78 -2.41 -35.66 -36.62
N GLY A 79 -2.66 -36.43 -37.69
CA GLY A 79 -2.88 -37.88 -37.62
C GLY A 79 -1.63 -38.76 -37.68
N GLY A 80 -0.44 -38.16 -37.82
CA GLY A 80 0.80 -38.88 -38.17
C GLY A 80 1.62 -39.47 -37.01
N LEU A 81 1.18 -39.38 -35.76
CA LEU A 81 2.04 -39.74 -34.60
C LEU A 81 1.53 -40.85 -33.70
N PHE A 82 0.32 -41.40 -33.90
CA PHE A 82 -0.21 -42.46 -33.04
C PHE A 82 -1.07 -43.44 -33.85
N LEU A 83 -0.54 -44.65 -34.11
CA LEU A 83 -1.28 -45.74 -34.73
C LEU A 83 -1.82 -46.67 -33.64
N ASP A 84 -3.12 -46.55 -33.31
CA ASP A 84 -3.83 -47.43 -32.38
C ASP A 84 -5.14 -47.99 -32.97
N GLN A 85 -5.67 -49.06 -32.37
CA GLN A 85 -6.85 -49.81 -32.84
C GLN A 85 -8.14 -48.97 -32.92
N ASP A 86 -8.24 -47.89 -32.15
CA ASP A 86 -9.43 -47.04 -32.09
C ASP A 86 -9.67 -46.23 -33.38
N PHE A 87 -8.63 -46.04 -34.20
CA PHE A 87 -8.75 -45.37 -35.50
C PHE A 87 -9.53 -46.20 -36.53
N PHE A 88 -9.53 -47.53 -36.42
CA PHE A 88 -10.37 -48.39 -37.26
C PHE A 88 -11.86 -48.20 -36.96
N GLY A 89 -12.22 -47.93 -35.71
CA GLY A 89 -13.60 -47.61 -35.32
C GLY A 89 -14.08 -46.29 -35.94
N VAL A 90 -13.21 -45.29 -35.99
CA VAL A 90 -13.47 -44.01 -36.67
C VAL A 90 -13.65 -44.21 -38.17
N ALA A 91 -12.78 -44.99 -38.82
CA ALA A 91 -12.87 -45.30 -40.24
C ALA A 91 -14.17 -46.04 -40.61
N LEU A 92 -14.58 -47.02 -39.80
CA LEU A 92 -15.85 -47.75 -40.00
C LEU A 92 -17.08 -46.87 -39.82
N LEU A 93 -17.08 -45.97 -38.83
CA LEU A 93 -18.18 -45.02 -38.63
C LEU A 93 -18.23 -43.91 -39.69
N GLY A 94 -17.08 -43.56 -40.29
CA GLY A 94 -16.99 -42.62 -41.40
C GLY A 94 -17.68 -43.09 -42.68
N LEU A 95 -17.74 -44.40 -42.92
CA LEU A 95 -18.39 -45.02 -44.09
C LEU A 95 -19.92 -44.92 -44.07
N VAL A 96 -20.51 -44.59 -42.91
CA VAL A 96 -21.97 -44.55 -42.74
C VAL A 96 -22.50 -43.13 -43.01
N PRO A 97 -23.58 -42.94 -43.80
CA PRO A 97 -24.16 -41.62 -44.05
C PRO A 97 -24.62 -40.93 -42.77
N GLY A 98 -24.33 -39.62 -42.66
CA GLY A 98 -24.67 -38.83 -41.48
C GLY A 98 -23.80 -37.59 -41.34
N SER A 99 -23.95 -36.86 -40.23
CA SER A 99 -23.06 -35.74 -39.87
C SER A 99 -22.02 -36.21 -38.85
N SER A 100 -20.79 -35.75 -38.99
CA SER A 100 -19.71 -36.07 -38.04
C SER A 100 -19.15 -34.83 -37.40
N GLN A 101 -18.54 -35.02 -36.23
CA GLN A 101 -17.93 -33.97 -35.44
C GLN A 101 -16.67 -34.50 -34.77
N TYR A 102 -15.57 -33.76 -34.90
CA TYR A 102 -14.37 -33.95 -34.08
C TYR A 102 -14.42 -32.99 -32.90
N ILE A 103 -14.22 -33.55 -31.71
CA ILE A 103 -14.06 -32.81 -30.46
C ILE A 103 -12.66 -33.10 -29.96
N VAL A 104 -11.87 -32.04 -29.84
CA VAL A 104 -10.55 -32.05 -29.26
C VAL A 104 -10.56 -31.04 -28.12
N ASP A 105 -10.22 -31.50 -26.93
CA ASP A 105 -10.19 -30.71 -25.71
C ASP A 105 -8.93 -31.13 -24.96
N PHE A 106 -7.94 -30.24 -24.96
CA PHE A 106 -6.71 -30.40 -24.21
C PHE A 106 -6.53 -29.22 -23.28
N GLU A 107 -6.32 -29.51 -22.01
CA GLU A 107 -6.17 -28.48 -20.99
C GLU A 107 -5.02 -28.89 -20.08
N ALA A 108 -4.10 -27.97 -19.79
CA ALA A 108 -3.13 -28.10 -18.73
C ALA A 108 -3.26 -26.89 -17.80
N LYS A 109 -3.36 -27.13 -16.49
CA LYS A 109 -3.50 -26.09 -15.48
C LYS A 109 -2.32 -26.08 -14.55
N SER A 110 -2.04 -24.90 -14.02
CA SER A 110 -1.10 -24.78 -12.93
C SER A 110 -1.63 -25.45 -11.66
N LEU A 111 -0.69 -25.80 -10.78
CA LEU A 111 -0.97 -26.38 -9.48
C LEU A 111 -1.73 -25.37 -8.62
N LYS A 112 -2.68 -25.89 -7.83
CA LYS A 112 -3.45 -25.09 -6.88
C LYS A 112 -2.85 -25.20 -5.48
N LYS A 113 -2.81 -24.08 -4.76
CA LYS A 113 -2.52 -24.06 -3.32
C LYS A 113 -3.71 -24.65 -2.55
N SER A 114 -3.65 -25.93 -2.15
CA SER A 114 -4.68 -26.56 -1.33
C SER A 114 -4.21 -27.86 -0.69
N PHE A 115 -4.51 -28.06 0.61
CA PHE A 115 -4.39 -29.35 1.31
C PHE A 115 -5.42 -30.39 0.86
N LEU A 116 -6.38 -29.99 0.02
CA LEU A 116 -7.43 -30.82 -0.58
C LEU A 116 -7.30 -30.86 -2.13
N GLY A 117 -6.11 -30.56 -2.67
CA GLY A 117 -5.84 -30.42 -4.09
C GLY A 117 -6.10 -31.67 -4.95
N ALA A 118 -6.35 -32.83 -4.35
CA ALA A 118 -6.53 -34.12 -5.05
C ALA A 118 -7.67 -34.15 -6.09
N ASN A 119 -8.59 -33.18 -6.06
CA ASN A 119 -9.70 -33.05 -7.02
C ASN A 119 -9.51 -31.88 -8.01
N HIS A 120 -8.37 -31.18 -7.97
CA HIS A 120 -8.03 -30.18 -8.97
C HIS A 120 -7.46 -30.88 -10.20
N GLN A 121 -8.19 -30.83 -11.31
CA GLN A 121 -7.72 -31.37 -12.58
C GLN A 121 -6.61 -30.48 -13.13
N ILE A 122 -5.42 -31.05 -13.33
CA ILE A 122 -4.26 -30.36 -13.88
C ILE A 122 -4.01 -30.72 -15.34
N TYR A 123 -4.61 -31.80 -15.83
CA TYR A 123 -4.52 -32.19 -17.24
C TYR A 123 -5.82 -32.83 -17.73
N ASN A 124 -6.27 -32.40 -18.90
CA ASN A 124 -7.29 -33.03 -19.74
C ASN A 124 -6.68 -33.33 -21.10
N GLY A 125 -6.89 -34.53 -21.63
CA GLY A 125 -6.55 -34.86 -23.00
C GLY A 125 -7.65 -35.70 -23.61
N LEU A 126 -8.56 -35.06 -24.33
CA LEU A 126 -9.72 -35.69 -24.96
C LEU A 126 -9.65 -35.49 -26.48
N ILE A 127 -9.70 -36.61 -27.21
CA ILE A 127 -9.99 -36.62 -28.64
C ILE A 127 -11.16 -37.57 -28.86
N ARG A 128 -12.27 -37.05 -29.38
CA ARG A 128 -13.49 -37.81 -29.62
C ARG A 128 -14.06 -37.51 -31.00
N TYR A 129 -14.44 -38.57 -31.69
CA TYR A 129 -15.19 -38.52 -32.93
C TYR A 129 -16.64 -38.88 -32.65
N LYS A 130 -17.59 -38.00 -32.99
CA LYS A 130 -19.03 -38.25 -32.91
C LYS A 130 -19.61 -38.37 -34.32
N LYS A 131 -20.48 -39.35 -34.52
CA LYS A 131 -21.22 -39.57 -35.76
C LYS A 131 -22.72 -39.65 -35.49
N LYS A 132 -23.50 -38.86 -36.19
CA LYS A 132 -24.96 -38.94 -36.19
C LYS A 132 -25.43 -39.62 -37.47
N ILE A 133 -25.67 -40.93 -37.37
CA ILE A 133 -26.08 -41.82 -38.45
C ILE A 133 -27.55 -41.54 -38.80
N TYR A 134 -27.82 -41.26 -40.08
CA TYR A 134 -29.15 -40.94 -40.62
C TYR A 134 -29.95 -39.89 -39.83
N TRP A 135 -29.28 -38.94 -39.16
CA TRP A 135 -29.91 -37.90 -38.35
C TRP A 135 -30.72 -38.39 -37.12
N ILE A 136 -30.68 -39.68 -36.77
CA ILE A 136 -31.47 -40.26 -35.67
C ILE A 136 -30.65 -41.09 -34.68
N PHE A 137 -29.51 -41.68 -35.08
CA PHE A 137 -28.68 -42.51 -34.19
C PHE A 137 -27.34 -41.84 -33.93
N ASN A 138 -27.00 -41.62 -32.66
CA ASN A 138 -25.71 -41.06 -32.26
C ASN A 138 -24.74 -42.21 -31.92
N SER A 139 -23.56 -42.21 -32.53
CA SER A 139 -22.43 -43.08 -32.23
C SER A 139 -21.20 -42.21 -31.92
N GLN A 140 -20.28 -42.72 -31.09
CA GLN A 140 -19.04 -42.01 -30.78
C GLN A 140 -17.89 -42.98 -30.57
N VAL A 141 -16.69 -42.56 -30.97
CA VAL A 141 -15.42 -43.23 -30.67
C VAL A 141 -14.53 -42.23 -29.95
N THR A 142 -14.02 -42.64 -28.80
CA THR A 142 -13.05 -41.84 -28.03
C THR A 142 -11.68 -42.40 -28.33
N ILE A 143 -10.81 -41.59 -28.94
CA ILE A 143 -9.44 -41.98 -29.29
C ILE A 143 -8.54 -41.85 -28.06
N THR A 144 -8.66 -40.75 -27.33
CA THR A 144 -8.02 -40.57 -26.02
C THR A 144 -8.95 -39.81 -25.09
N SER A 145 -8.87 -40.12 -23.80
CA SER A 145 -9.62 -39.47 -22.73
C SER A 145 -8.85 -39.66 -21.44
N VAL A 146 -7.78 -38.89 -21.28
CA VAL A 146 -6.93 -38.90 -20.09
C VAL A 146 -7.27 -37.70 -19.23
N ASN A 147 -7.47 -37.94 -17.95
CA ASN A 147 -7.69 -36.92 -16.95
C ASN A 147 -6.71 -37.17 -15.80
N VAL A 148 -5.95 -36.14 -15.42
CA VAL A 148 -5.01 -36.22 -14.30
C VAL A 148 -5.31 -35.10 -13.34
N ASN A 149 -5.55 -35.48 -12.09
CA ASN A 149 -5.66 -34.55 -10.98
C ASN A 149 -4.31 -34.32 -10.30
N GLN A 150 -4.18 -33.18 -9.65
CA GLN A 150 -3.03 -32.83 -8.83
C GLN A 150 -2.78 -33.92 -7.76
N PRO A 151 -1.52 -34.34 -7.55
CA PRO A 151 -1.17 -35.28 -6.50
C PRO A 151 -1.59 -34.77 -5.11
N SER A 152 -2.08 -35.66 -4.24
CA SER A 152 -2.55 -35.30 -2.90
C SER A 152 -1.47 -34.73 -1.96
N LEU A 153 -0.19 -34.96 -2.27
CA LEU A 153 0.95 -34.44 -1.52
C LEU A 153 1.47 -33.09 -2.08
N ALA A 154 1.04 -32.71 -3.28
CA ALA A 154 1.41 -31.42 -3.86
C ALA A 154 0.51 -30.34 -3.27
N ASN A 155 0.95 -29.69 -2.19
CA ASN A 155 0.17 -28.66 -1.48
C ASN A 155 0.61 -27.22 -1.83
N LEU A 156 1.69 -27.08 -2.58
CA LEU A 156 2.28 -25.81 -2.97
C LEU A 156 2.29 -25.68 -4.51
N PRO A 157 1.92 -24.52 -5.05
CA PRO A 157 1.95 -24.25 -6.48
C PRO A 157 3.38 -23.93 -6.94
N LEU A 158 4.21 -24.96 -7.13
CA LEU A 158 5.63 -24.81 -7.45
C LEU A 158 5.90 -24.17 -8.82
N ASP A 159 4.94 -24.27 -9.73
CA ASP A 159 4.96 -23.63 -11.04
C ASP A 159 4.72 -22.11 -10.97
N TYR A 160 3.98 -21.64 -9.96
CA TYR A 160 3.66 -20.22 -9.78
C TYR A 160 4.81 -19.38 -9.20
N TYR A 161 5.63 -19.99 -8.34
CA TYR A 161 6.65 -19.25 -7.60
C TYR A 161 7.77 -18.72 -8.50
N GLY A 162 8.45 -17.68 -8.03
CA GLY A 162 9.57 -17.08 -8.74
C GLY A 162 10.68 -18.11 -8.97
N GLY A 163 11.12 -18.24 -10.21
CA GLY A 163 12.10 -19.20 -10.70
C GLY A 163 12.44 -18.92 -12.16
N GLY A 164 13.49 -19.56 -12.68
CA GLY A 164 13.83 -19.42 -14.09
C GLY A 164 12.69 -19.93 -14.98
N PHE A 165 12.30 -19.16 -16.00
CA PHE A 165 11.14 -19.46 -16.85
C PHE A 165 11.52 -19.93 -18.25
N PHE A 166 10.63 -20.66 -18.91
CA PHE A 166 10.67 -20.92 -20.35
C PHE A 166 9.66 -20.06 -21.08
N GLU A 167 10.07 -19.49 -22.21
CA GLU A 167 9.16 -18.83 -23.14
C GLU A 167 8.50 -19.88 -24.02
N THR A 168 7.19 -20.05 -23.87
CA THR A 168 6.39 -21.03 -24.62
C THR A 168 5.79 -20.42 -25.89
N GLY A 169 5.39 -19.14 -25.84
CA GLY A 169 4.75 -18.42 -26.94
C GLY A 169 5.61 -18.30 -28.21
N ASN A 170 6.95 -18.29 -28.05
CA ASN A 170 7.91 -18.25 -29.16
C ASN A 170 8.35 -19.63 -29.66
N ALA A 171 8.02 -20.70 -28.92
CA ALA A 171 8.53 -22.05 -29.18
C ALA A 171 7.65 -22.86 -30.15
N VAL A 172 6.41 -22.42 -30.38
CA VAL A 172 5.43 -23.14 -31.21
C VAL A 172 5.09 -22.31 -32.44
N ASP A 173 5.49 -22.78 -33.62
CA ASP A 173 5.04 -22.21 -34.89
C ASP A 173 3.56 -22.56 -35.10
N LEU A 174 2.63 -21.69 -34.72
CA LEU A 174 1.19 -21.97 -34.86
C LEU A 174 0.68 -21.83 -36.31
N SER A 175 1.54 -21.50 -37.29
CA SER A 175 1.11 -21.24 -38.67
C SER A 175 0.55 -22.48 -39.40
N PHE A 176 0.83 -23.69 -38.90
CA PHE A 176 0.27 -24.93 -39.43
C PHE A 176 -1.10 -25.29 -38.84
N LEU A 177 -1.56 -24.55 -37.82
CA LEU A 177 -2.82 -24.82 -37.13
C LEU A 177 -3.97 -24.07 -37.83
N PRO A 178 -5.14 -24.72 -38.05
CA PRO A 178 -6.35 -24.07 -38.52
C PRO A 178 -6.66 -22.77 -37.77
N SER A 179 -7.04 -21.71 -38.51
CA SER A 179 -7.44 -20.41 -37.95
C SER A 179 -8.63 -20.46 -37.00
N ASP A 180 -9.38 -21.55 -37.01
CA ASP A 180 -10.59 -21.76 -36.21
C ASP A 180 -10.29 -22.38 -34.84
N LEU A 181 -9.02 -22.63 -34.52
CA LEU A 181 -8.59 -23.21 -33.24
C LEU A 181 -8.54 -22.13 -32.15
N ASN A 182 -9.27 -22.35 -31.06
CA ASN A 182 -9.13 -21.54 -29.86
C ASN A 182 -8.00 -22.11 -29.01
N ILE A 183 -6.83 -21.46 -29.05
CA ILE A 183 -5.63 -21.90 -28.34
C ILE A 183 -5.17 -20.80 -27.41
N PHE A 184 -4.97 -21.17 -26.16
CA PHE A 184 -4.28 -20.37 -25.16
C PHE A 184 -3.00 -21.10 -24.74
N ILE A 185 -1.89 -20.36 -24.70
CA ILE A 185 -0.61 -20.81 -24.17
C ILE A 185 -0.12 -19.70 -23.24
N GLU A 186 0.14 -20.04 -21.98
CA GLU A 186 0.75 -19.10 -21.04
C GLU A 186 2.19 -18.84 -21.45
N ASP A 187 2.54 -17.58 -21.72
CA ASP A 187 3.82 -17.17 -22.33
C ASP A 187 5.05 -17.63 -21.54
N ASN A 188 4.96 -17.66 -20.20
CA ASN A 188 6.08 -17.96 -19.31
C ASN A 188 5.70 -19.01 -18.27
N PHE A 189 6.52 -20.04 -18.15
CA PHE A 189 6.33 -21.10 -17.16
C PHE A 189 7.65 -21.49 -16.47
N SER A 190 7.63 -21.68 -15.15
CA SER A 190 8.78 -22.10 -14.34
C SER A 190 8.59 -23.54 -13.87
N PHE A 191 9.68 -24.31 -13.90
CA PHE A 191 9.71 -25.66 -13.35
C PHE A 191 10.43 -25.73 -11.99
N VAL A 192 11.32 -24.77 -11.69
CA VAL A 192 12.16 -24.78 -10.49
C VAL A 192 12.12 -23.42 -9.79
N PRO A 193 11.43 -23.31 -8.65
CA PRO A 193 11.46 -22.10 -7.83
C PRO A 193 12.86 -21.75 -7.33
N THR A 194 13.07 -20.48 -7.03
CA THR A 194 14.32 -19.93 -6.49
C THR A 194 14.78 -20.67 -5.24
N ALA A 195 13.87 -20.91 -4.28
CA ALA A 195 14.20 -21.63 -3.05
C ALA A 195 14.67 -23.07 -3.32
N SER A 196 14.14 -23.72 -4.36
CA SER A 196 14.58 -25.05 -4.78
C SER A 196 15.92 -25.01 -5.53
N ALA A 197 16.11 -24.03 -6.41
CA ALA A 197 17.36 -23.84 -7.15
C ALA A 197 18.55 -23.52 -6.22
N LEU A 198 18.29 -22.85 -5.09
CA LEU A 198 19.28 -22.52 -4.06
C LEU A 198 19.37 -23.57 -2.93
N ASP A 199 18.63 -24.67 -3.05
CA ASP A 199 18.55 -25.78 -2.08
C ASP A 199 18.39 -25.30 -0.62
N ILE A 200 17.42 -24.41 -0.42
CA ILE A 200 17.15 -23.81 0.88
C ILE A 200 16.71 -24.89 1.87
N GLY A 201 17.49 -25.05 2.95
CA GLY A 201 17.27 -26.09 3.96
C GLY A 201 17.75 -27.49 3.57
N GLY A 202 18.46 -27.63 2.44
CA GLY A 202 19.17 -28.86 2.06
C GLY A 202 18.28 -30.10 1.92
N GLY A 203 17.01 -29.92 1.57
CA GLY A 203 16.00 -30.99 1.51
C GLY A 203 15.59 -31.60 2.86
N SER A 204 16.13 -31.11 3.98
CA SER A 204 15.87 -31.62 5.33
C SER A 204 14.79 -30.84 6.09
N VAL A 205 14.40 -29.68 5.56
CA VAL A 205 13.44 -28.76 6.16
C VAL A 205 12.23 -28.60 5.24
N THR A 206 11.04 -28.66 5.83
CA THR A 206 9.79 -28.35 5.13
C THR A 206 9.73 -26.85 4.85
N LEU A 207 9.69 -26.49 3.56
CA LEU A 207 9.45 -25.12 3.10
C LEU A 207 7.94 -24.85 2.96
N TYR A 208 7.54 -23.61 3.24
CA TYR A 208 6.17 -23.14 3.15
C TYR A 208 6.01 -22.07 2.07
N ASP A 209 4.76 -21.69 1.76
CA ASP A 209 4.44 -20.68 0.75
C ASP A 209 5.19 -19.36 0.92
N THR A 210 5.48 -18.96 2.16
CA THR A 210 6.27 -17.75 2.44
C THR A 210 7.72 -17.89 2.02
N ASP A 211 8.30 -19.09 2.13
CA ASP A 211 9.70 -19.35 1.77
C ASP A 211 9.90 -19.28 0.26
N TYR A 212 8.92 -19.71 -0.52
CA TYR A 212 8.97 -19.62 -1.98
C TYR A 212 8.66 -18.21 -2.53
N LYS A 213 8.23 -17.30 -1.67
CA LYS A 213 8.00 -15.87 -1.97
C LYS A 213 9.01 -14.96 -1.28
N ASP A 214 9.99 -15.55 -0.60
CA ASP A 214 10.99 -14.79 0.14
C ASP A 214 12.05 -14.21 -0.79
N SER A 215 12.75 -13.19 -0.30
CA SER A 215 13.90 -12.62 -0.98
C SER A 215 15.16 -13.41 -0.65
N TYR A 216 15.85 -13.90 -1.67
CA TYR A 216 17.10 -14.64 -1.51
C TYR A 216 18.26 -13.81 -2.03
N VAL A 217 19.06 -13.27 -1.11
CA VAL A 217 20.11 -12.30 -1.40
C VAL A 217 21.47 -12.92 -1.15
N GLY A 218 22.36 -12.90 -2.15
CA GLY A 218 23.70 -13.50 -2.03
C GLY A 218 24.55 -12.87 -0.92
N ALA A 219 24.39 -11.56 -0.67
CA ALA A 219 25.09 -10.86 0.42
C ALA A 219 24.52 -11.13 1.82
N ILE A 220 23.27 -11.57 1.91
CA ILE A 220 22.57 -11.82 3.17
C ILE A 220 21.85 -13.18 3.03
N PRO A 221 22.61 -14.27 2.90
CA PRO A 221 22.01 -15.58 2.69
C PRO A 221 21.24 -16.01 3.94
N PRO A 222 20.17 -16.82 3.78
CA PRO A 222 19.49 -17.44 4.91
C PRO A 222 20.46 -18.22 5.81
N THR A 223 20.22 -18.20 7.12
CA THR A 223 21.06 -18.89 8.11
C THR A 223 20.25 -19.93 8.90
N GLY A 224 20.94 -20.77 9.67
CA GLY A 224 20.30 -21.79 10.50
C GLY A 224 19.70 -22.94 9.68
N LEU A 225 18.51 -23.40 10.05
CA LEU A 225 17.87 -24.56 9.42
C LEU A 225 17.50 -24.34 7.94
N LYS A 226 17.30 -23.10 7.52
CA LYS A 226 16.99 -22.74 6.13
C LYS A 226 18.22 -22.25 5.35
N ALA A 227 19.43 -22.50 5.86
CA ALA A 227 20.64 -22.12 5.14
C ALA A 227 20.72 -22.81 3.76
N SER A 228 21.28 -22.09 2.80
CA SER A 228 21.69 -22.67 1.52
C SER A 228 23.02 -23.41 1.71
N PRO A 229 23.24 -24.56 1.03
CA PRO A 229 24.52 -25.26 1.07
C PRO A 229 25.61 -24.60 0.20
N PHE A 230 25.27 -23.59 -0.61
CA PHE A 230 26.22 -22.88 -1.46
C PHE A 230 27.03 -21.85 -0.66
N ASP A 231 28.32 -21.73 -0.97
CA ASP A 231 29.23 -20.74 -0.40
C ASP A 231 28.89 -19.30 -0.86
N ASN A 232 28.31 -19.15 -2.04
CA ASN A 232 27.72 -17.91 -2.55
C ASN A 232 26.71 -18.23 -3.66
N PHE A 233 25.76 -17.32 -3.89
CA PHE A 233 24.82 -17.43 -5.00
C PHE A 233 24.40 -16.07 -5.52
N THR A 234 23.92 -16.06 -6.77
CA THR A 234 23.20 -14.92 -7.34
C THR A 234 21.81 -15.36 -7.79
N THR A 235 20.85 -14.46 -7.63
CA THR A 235 19.47 -14.56 -8.15
C THR A 235 19.27 -13.62 -9.33
N ALA A 236 18.16 -13.74 -10.04
CA ALA A 236 17.80 -12.83 -11.12
C ALA A 236 17.40 -11.45 -10.57
N PHE A 237 17.88 -10.42 -11.26
CA PHE A 237 17.48 -9.03 -11.00
C PHE A 237 17.82 -8.18 -12.22
N SER A 238 16.81 -7.74 -12.95
CA SER A 238 16.99 -6.87 -14.11
C SER A 238 16.17 -5.59 -14.04
N ASN A 239 15.05 -5.56 -13.28
CA ASN A 239 14.24 -4.38 -12.94
C ASN A 239 13.01 -4.81 -12.09
N PRO A 240 12.79 -4.26 -10.87
CA PRO A 240 11.71 -4.70 -9.98
C PRO A 240 10.28 -4.48 -10.51
N ASN A 241 10.11 -3.68 -11.56
CA ASN A 241 8.81 -3.39 -12.18
C ASN A 241 8.47 -4.31 -13.36
N THR A 242 9.36 -5.22 -13.73
CA THR A 242 9.11 -6.30 -14.68
C THR A 242 9.19 -7.63 -13.95
N ASN A 243 8.56 -8.69 -14.48
CA ASN A 243 8.71 -10.05 -13.96
C ASN A 243 10.21 -10.35 -13.78
N ASN A 244 10.72 -10.26 -12.54
CA ASN A 244 12.14 -10.28 -12.17
C ASN A 244 12.80 -11.65 -12.38
N ASN A 245 12.03 -12.62 -12.86
CA ASN A 245 12.54 -13.91 -13.28
C ASN A 245 13.25 -13.75 -14.62
N GLU A 246 14.19 -14.63 -14.93
CA GLU A 246 14.97 -14.68 -16.16
C GLU A 246 14.76 -16.03 -16.85
N ARG A 247 15.11 -16.12 -18.14
CA ARG A 247 14.93 -17.38 -18.89
C ARG A 247 15.85 -18.48 -18.34
N HIS A 248 15.34 -19.70 -18.30
CA HIS A 248 16.11 -20.89 -17.98
C HIS A 248 16.64 -21.53 -19.26
N LEU A 249 17.95 -21.81 -19.46
CA LEU A 249 19.15 -21.44 -18.73
C LEU A 249 19.85 -20.28 -19.46
N GLU A 250 19.69 -19.05 -18.99
CA GLU A 250 20.33 -17.87 -19.59
C GLU A 250 21.44 -17.28 -18.72
N PHE A 251 22.57 -17.01 -19.36
CA PHE A 251 23.60 -16.12 -18.82
C PHE A 251 23.38 -14.71 -19.33
N ASN A 252 23.11 -13.78 -18.42
CA ASN A 252 23.11 -12.37 -18.71
C ASN A 252 24.42 -11.72 -18.24
N LYS A 253 24.56 -10.43 -18.51
CA LYS A 253 25.77 -9.71 -18.11
C LYS A 253 26.01 -9.75 -16.59
N ARG A 254 24.95 -9.64 -15.76
CA ARG A 254 25.07 -9.61 -14.30
C ARG A 254 25.56 -10.95 -13.75
N ASN A 255 24.89 -12.05 -14.08
CA ASN A 255 25.25 -13.37 -13.59
C ASN A 255 26.57 -13.88 -14.21
N GLY A 256 26.90 -13.47 -15.44
CA GLY A 256 28.17 -13.78 -16.11
C GLY A 256 29.36 -13.04 -15.48
N ASP A 257 29.23 -11.73 -15.21
CA ASP A 257 30.26 -10.95 -14.52
C ASP A 257 30.47 -11.45 -13.09
N TRP A 258 29.37 -11.79 -12.38
CA TRP A 258 29.43 -12.41 -11.06
C TRP A 258 30.19 -13.74 -11.09
N LEU A 259 29.85 -14.64 -12.03
CA LEU A 259 30.53 -15.93 -12.17
C LEU A 259 32.02 -15.77 -12.49
N ALA A 260 32.38 -14.79 -13.33
CA ALA A 260 33.78 -14.51 -13.63
C ALA A 260 34.56 -14.09 -12.37
N LYS A 261 33.97 -13.26 -11.50
CA LYS A 261 34.59 -12.86 -10.22
C LYS A 261 34.71 -14.04 -9.25
N GLU A 262 33.70 -14.91 -9.21
CA GLU A 262 33.71 -16.16 -8.43
C GLU A 262 34.88 -17.08 -8.85
N ILE A 263 35.10 -17.25 -10.16
CA ILE A 263 36.17 -18.10 -10.72
C ILE A 263 37.56 -17.51 -10.45
N ILE A 264 37.73 -16.19 -10.61
CA ILE A 264 39.03 -15.53 -10.39
C ILE A 264 39.40 -15.56 -8.90
N GLY A 265 38.41 -15.53 -8.00
CA GLY A 265 38.62 -15.56 -6.56
C GLY A 265 39.15 -14.24 -5.97
N ALA A 266 39.22 -13.16 -6.77
CA ALA A 266 39.58 -11.82 -6.33
C ALA A 266 38.40 -10.88 -6.50
N ASN A 267 38.05 -10.13 -5.44
CA ASN A 267 36.86 -9.26 -5.39
C ASN A 267 35.54 -10.03 -5.62
N ILE A 268 35.35 -11.11 -4.85
CA ILE A 268 34.09 -11.86 -4.79
C ILE A 268 32.93 -10.88 -4.61
N ASP A 269 31.94 -11.01 -5.48
CA ASP A 269 30.77 -10.14 -5.51
C ASP A 269 29.62 -10.81 -4.77
N PHE A 270 29.11 -10.09 -3.78
CA PHE A 270 27.95 -10.51 -3.01
C PHE A 270 26.78 -9.68 -3.49
N THR A 271 25.96 -10.26 -4.37
CA THR A 271 24.85 -9.56 -5.00
C THR A 271 23.79 -9.16 -3.97
N ASP A 272 23.45 -7.87 -3.95
CA ASP A 272 22.41 -7.31 -3.10
C ASP A 272 21.67 -6.17 -3.82
N CYS A 273 20.44 -6.47 -4.19
CA CYS A 273 19.43 -5.58 -4.76
C CYS A 273 18.16 -5.54 -3.88
N SER A 274 18.24 -6.05 -2.65
CA SER A 274 17.10 -6.19 -1.73
C SER A 274 16.49 -4.84 -1.34
N TYR A 275 17.28 -3.76 -1.37
CA TYR A 275 16.84 -2.39 -1.17
C TYR A 275 15.87 -1.90 -2.27
N LEU A 276 15.75 -2.61 -3.40
CA LEU A 276 14.73 -2.34 -4.42
C LEU A 276 13.49 -3.24 -4.27
N CYS A 277 13.61 -4.37 -3.57
CA CYS A 277 12.49 -5.27 -3.28
C CYS A 277 11.59 -4.72 -2.17
N SER A 278 12.19 -4.00 -1.21
CA SER A 278 11.52 -3.51 0.01
C SER A 278 11.94 -2.10 0.43
N GLY A 279 12.68 -1.40 -0.44
CA GLY A 279 13.21 -0.07 -0.18
C GLY A 279 12.15 0.84 0.41
N ASN A 280 12.53 1.59 1.44
CA ASN A 280 11.64 2.56 2.05
C ASN A 280 12.26 3.95 1.90
N ILE A 281 11.41 4.93 1.59
CA ILE A 281 11.80 6.32 1.66
C ILE A 281 11.71 6.72 3.14
N GLU A 282 12.84 7.08 3.75
CA GLU A 282 12.90 7.60 5.11
C GLU A 282 12.37 9.03 5.14
N GLY A 283 11.74 9.41 6.27
CA GLY A 283 11.11 10.72 6.46
C GLY A 283 9.71 10.58 7.04
N SER A 284 9.21 11.67 7.63
CA SER A 284 7.86 11.71 8.21
C SER A 284 6.79 11.52 7.13
N ASN A 285 5.77 10.73 7.43
CA ASN A 285 4.60 10.53 6.57
C ASN A 285 3.72 11.80 6.47
N ARG A 286 4.03 12.86 7.22
CA ARG A 286 3.26 14.10 7.26
C ARG A 286 4.12 15.32 6.93
N VAL A 287 3.63 16.16 6.02
CA VAL A 287 4.30 17.36 5.53
C VAL A 287 3.44 18.60 5.81
N CYS A 288 3.85 19.42 6.78
CA CYS A 288 3.13 20.66 7.14
C CYS A 288 3.59 21.85 6.30
N THR A 289 4.91 21.98 6.10
CA THR A 289 5.55 23.05 5.32
C THR A 289 6.69 22.48 4.49
N THR A 290 7.69 21.89 5.14
CA THR A 290 8.85 21.30 4.48
C THR A 290 9.37 20.11 5.26
N ASN A 291 9.63 19.01 4.56
CA ASN A 291 10.18 17.79 5.14
C ASN A 291 11.29 17.24 4.25
N ASN A 292 12.28 16.61 4.86
CA ASN A 292 13.33 15.91 4.13
C ASN A 292 13.00 14.43 4.01
N PHE A 293 13.36 13.86 2.86
CA PHE A 293 13.21 12.44 2.56
C PHE A 293 14.53 11.89 2.02
N THR A 294 14.85 10.65 2.40
CA THR A 294 16.11 10.01 2.02
C THR A 294 15.90 8.54 1.68
N ILE A 295 16.66 8.03 0.73
CA ILE A 295 16.76 6.59 0.44
C ILE A 295 18.08 6.07 1.00
N THR A 296 18.02 4.96 1.73
CA THR A 296 19.21 4.23 2.19
C THR A 296 19.57 3.13 1.20
N GLY A 297 20.86 2.99 0.89
CA GLY A 297 21.37 2.00 -0.07
C GLY A 297 22.40 2.58 -1.04
N GLN A 298 23.06 1.69 -1.80
CA GLN A 298 23.93 2.12 -2.90
C GLN A 298 23.06 2.60 -4.06
N THR A 299 23.38 3.77 -4.59
CA THR A 299 22.63 4.38 -5.69
C THR A 299 23.59 5.09 -6.63
N ASN A 300 23.45 4.89 -7.93
CA ASN A 300 24.18 5.69 -8.92
C ASN A 300 23.42 6.97 -9.24
N SER A 301 22.10 6.89 -9.36
CA SER A 301 21.23 8.05 -9.55
C SER A 301 19.83 7.79 -9.00
N VAL A 302 19.15 8.87 -8.58
CA VAL A 302 17.75 8.82 -8.13
C VAL A 302 16.97 9.94 -8.81
N SER A 303 15.80 9.60 -9.35
CA SER A 303 14.82 10.56 -9.85
C SER A 303 13.61 10.57 -8.93
N TRP A 304 13.12 11.75 -8.57
CA TRP A 304 12.03 11.93 -7.61
C TRP A 304 10.82 12.59 -8.25
N THR A 305 9.63 12.06 -7.96
CA THR A 305 8.35 12.60 -8.42
C THR A 305 7.31 12.53 -7.31
N ILE A 306 6.32 13.42 -7.33
CA ILE A 306 5.19 13.37 -6.39
C ILE A 306 3.87 13.42 -7.15
N GLU A 307 2.91 12.62 -6.70
CA GLU A 307 1.57 12.53 -7.27
C GLU A 307 0.50 12.81 -6.21
N PRO A 308 -0.41 13.78 -6.41
CA PRO A 308 -0.49 14.65 -7.58
C PRO A 308 0.64 15.69 -7.60
N SER A 309 1.03 16.13 -8.80
CA SER A 309 2.17 17.04 -9.00
C SER A 309 2.00 18.42 -8.34
N ASN A 310 0.75 18.82 -8.04
CA ASN A 310 0.44 20.05 -7.32
C ASN A 310 0.60 19.93 -5.79
N ALA A 311 0.92 18.75 -5.25
CA ALA A 311 1.06 18.52 -3.81
C ALA A 311 2.23 19.31 -3.19
N GLY A 312 3.33 19.43 -3.93
CA GLY A 312 4.51 20.15 -3.46
C GLY A 312 5.62 20.22 -4.49
N THR A 313 6.68 20.96 -4.14
CA THR A 313 7.89 21.11 -4.94
C THR A 313 9.02 20.28 -4.34
N ILE A 314 9.64 19.46 -5.17
CA ILE A 314 10.79 18.63 -4.80
C ILE A 314 12.07 19.43 -5.07
N ASN A 315 12.86 19.66 -4.03
CA ASN A 315 14.19 20.25 -4.12
C ASN A 315 15.24 19.15 -3.93
N ILE A 316 15.94 18.80 -5.01
CA ILE A 316 16.97 17.76 -5.00
C ILE A 316 18.25 18.32 -4.38
N ASN A 317 18.84 17.59 -3.43
CA ASN A 317 20.16 17.93 -2.93
C ASN A 317 21.22 17.56 -3.97
N GLN A 318 21.84 18.57 -4.58
CA GLN A 318 22.85 18.37 -5.64
C GLN A 318 24.11 17.61 -5.16
N THR A 319 24.37 17.60 -3.85
CA THR A 319 25.51 16.87 -3.26
C THR A 319 25.17 15.44 -2.84
N ASN A 320 23.87 15.14 -2.64
CA ASN A 320 23.39 13.80 -2.33
C ASN A 320 22.00 13.61 -2.98
N PRO A 321 21.93 13.11 -4.22
CA PRO A 321 20.67 12.89 -4.94
C PRO A 321 19.70 11.92 -4.25
N ASN A 322 20.17 11.15 -3.26
CA ASN A 322 19.34 10.25 -2.46
C ASN A 322 18.51 10.98 -1.43
N SER A 323 18.76 12.27 -1.23
CA SER A 323 18.05 13.10 -0.28
C SER A 323 17.40 14.28 -0.98
N ILE A 324 16.14 14.53 -0.63
CA ILE A 324 15.35 15.66 -1.13
C ILE A 324 14.74 16.44 0.02
N SER A 325 14.45 17.71 -0.24
CA SER A 325 13.54 18.52 0.56
C SER A 325 12.24 18.70 -0.21
N LEU A 326 11.13 18.25 0.36
CA LEU A 326 9.79 18.40 -0.22
C LEU A 326 9.07 19.55 0.47
N VAL A 327 8.75 20.59 -0.30
CA VAL A 327 8.03 21.78 0.17
C VAL A 327 6.57 21.66 -0.24
N ARG A 328 5.65 21.71 0.73
CA ARG A 328 4.20 21.66 0.47
C ARG A 328 3.76 22.90 -0.32
N ASN A 329 2.89 22.70 -1.31
CA ASN A 329 2.15 23.80 -1.92
C ASN A 329 1.07 24.31 -0.95
N THR A 330 1.02 25.62 -0.70
CA THR A 330 0.15 26.22 0.34
C THR A 330 -1.33 25.87 0.20
N ASN A 331 -1.79 25.63 -1.03
CA ASN A 331 -3.18 25.33 -1.35
C ASN A 331 -3.49 23.82 -1.37
N PHE A 332 -2.50 22.96 -1.15
CA PHE A 332 -2.69 21.52 -1.16
C PHE A 332 -2.86 20.96 0.25
N PHE A 333 -3.90 20.15 0.42
CA PHE A 333 -4.23 19.44 1.64
C PHE A 333 -4.75 18.05 1.29
N GLY A 334 -4.37 17.03 2.07
CA GLY A 334 -4.74 15.63 1.83
C GLY A 334 -3.54 14.75 1.45
N SER A 335 -3.82 13.62 0.81
CA SER A 335 -2.82 12.58 0.57
C SER A 335 -2.08 12.76 -0.76
N ALA A 336 -0.81 12.39 -0.79
CA ALA A 336 -0.01 12.28 -2.02
C ALA A 336 0.96 11.10 -1.93
N VAL A 337 1.44 10.61 -3.08
CA VAL A 337 2.44 9.55 -3.18
C VAL A 337 3.75 10.14 -3.65
N LEU A 338 4.79 10.03 -2.81
CA LEU A 338 6.16 10.33 -3.19
C LEU A 338 6.78 9.09 -3.82
N LYS A 339 7.40 9.25 -4.99
CA LYS A 339 7.98 8.19 -5.79
C LYS A 339 9.44 8.50 -6.09
N ALA A 340 10.29 7.49 -5.96
CA ALA A 340 11.69 7.55 -6.30
C ALA A 340 12.05 6.42 -7.27
N VAL A 341 12.64 6.78 -8.41
CA VAL A 341 13.21 5.83 -9.36
C VAL A 341 14.71 5.79 -9.12
N VAL A 342 15.20 4.70 -8.54
CA VAL A 342 16.59 4.48 -8.19
C VAL A 342 17.24 3.68 -9.30
N THR A 343 18.41 4.11 -9.78
CA THR A 343 19.22 3.36 -10.73
C THR A 343 20.58 3.05 -10.15
N THR A 344 21.03 1.82 -10.35
CA THR A 344 22.32 1.31 -9.87
C THR A 344 23.04 0.55 -10.95
N GLN A 345 24.35 0.46 -10.82
CA GLN A 345 25.21 -0.22 -11.78
C GLN A 345 24.96 -1.74 -11.83
N ASN A 346 24.65 -2.35 -10.68
CA ASN A 346 24.56 -3.81 -10.54
C ASN A 346 23.13 -4.35 -10.49
N CYS A 347 22.14 -3.51 -10.14
CA CYS A 347 20.74 -3.91 -10.02
C CYS A 347 19.84 -3.27 -11.08
N GLY A 348 20.38 -2.42 -11.97
CA GLY A 348 19.53 -1.68 -12.91
C GLY A 348 18.65 -0.64 -12.20
N SER A 349 17.44 -0.41 -12.71
CA SER A 349 16.53 0.64 -12.23
C SER A 349 15.28 0.07 -11.57
N GLY A 350 14.85 0.66 -10.45
CA GLY A 350 13.65 0.27 -9.72
C GLY A 350 12.90 1.43 -9.09
N GLU A 351 11.66 1.16 -8.66
CA GLU A 351 10.77 2.17 -8.10
C GLU A 351 10.44 1.91 -6.63
N ILE A 352 10.53 2.97 -5.83
CA ILE A 352 10.16 2.97 -4.41
C ILE A 352 9.11 4.07 -4.21
N THR A 353 8.05 3.77 -3.44
CA THR A 353 6.97 4.73 -3.17
C THR A 353 6.72 4.91 -1.68
N LYS A 354 6.19 6.08 -1.29
CA LYS A 354 5.79 6.42 0.07
C LYS A 354 4.54 7.29 0.07
N ASN A 355 3.54 6.88 0.84
CA ASN A 355 2.32 7.65 1.07
C ASN A 355 2.58 8.78 2.08
N LEU A 356 2.12 9.99 1.74
CA LEU A 356 2.30 11.22 2.51
C LEU A 356 0.96 11.93 2.74
N GLU A 357 0.86 12.64 3.86
CA GLU A 357 -0.28 13.47 4.24
C GLU A 357 0.13 14.93 4.39
N PHE A 358 -0.61 15.83 3.74
CA PHE A 358 -0.29 17.24 3.65
C PHE A 358 -1.26 18.11 4.46
N GLY A 359 -0.68 18.99 5.28
CA GLY A 359 -1.41 20.08 5.94
C GLY A 359 -2.34 19.69 7.09
N ALA A 360 -3.19 20.66 7.48
CA ALA A 360 -4.22 20.51 8.51
C ALA A 360 -5.32 19.52 8.08
N PRO A 361 -6.17 19.04 9.00
CA PRO A 361 -7.24 18.10 8.67
C PRO A 361 -8.16 18.64 7.57
N THR A 362 -8.70 17.75 6.74
CA THR A 362 -9.63 18.09 5.66
C THR A 362 -10.91 17.27 5.78
N THR A 363 -11.95 17.70 5.05
CA THR A 363 -13.22 16.98 4.98
C THR A 363 -13.41 16.36 3.61
N THR A 364 -14.01 15.17 3.57
CA THR A 364 -14.39 14.50 2.30
C THR A 364 -15.71 15.01 1.73
N GLN A 365 -16.47 15.75 2.52
CA GLN A 365 -17.79 16.28 2.18
C GLN A 365 -18.11 17.53 3.02
N SER A 366 -19.20 18.21 2.70
CA SER A 366 -19.72 19.31 3.51
C SER A 366 -20.11 18.81 4.90
N VAL A 367 -19.49 19.38 5.93
CA VAL A 367 -19.80 19.10 7.35
C VAL A 367 -20.23 20.39 8.02
N SER A 368 -21.25 20.31 8.87
CA SER A 368 -21.73 21.42 9.68
C SER A 368 -21.86 21.00 11.14
N LEU A 369 -21.88 21.99 12.02
CA LEU A 369 -22.18 21.79 13.43
C LEU A 369 -23.70 21.74 13.63
N ASN A 370 -24.20 20.62 14.14
CA ASN A 370 -25.60 20.46 14.52
C ASN A 370 -25.82 21.02 15.93
N GLY A 371 -27.04 21.49 16.20
CA GLY A 371 -27.42 22.04 17.51
C GLY A 371 -28.46 23.15 17.37
N PRO A 372 -29.00 23.67 18.48
CA PRO A 372 -29.98 24.75 18.44
C PRO A 372 -29.36 26.06 17.94
N ASN A 373 -30.18 26.93 17.34
CA ASN A 373 -29.77 28.27 16.90
C ASN A 373 -30.02 29.32 18.00
N ASN A 374 -30.96 29.05 18.90
CA ASN A 374 -31.32 29.93 20.01
C ASN A 374 -31.29 29.12 21.31
N LEU A 375 -30.87 29.75 22.41
CA LEU A 375 -30.95 29.18 23.75
C LEU A 375 -31.56 30.17 24.72
N ASN A 376 -32.44 29.66 25.58
CA ASN A 376 -32.97 30.43 26.69
C ASN A 376 -32.13 30.14 27.95
N PRO A 377 -32.08 31.09 28.90
CA PRO A 377 -31.45 30.87 30.20
C PRO A 377 -31.94 29.57 30.87
N GLY A 378 -31.01 28.78 31.39
CA GLY A 378 -31.26 27.47 31.99
C GLY A 378 -31.46 26.31 30.99
N GLN A 379 -31.63 26.58 29.69
CA GLN A 379 -31.77 25.55 28.66
C GLN A 379 -30.41 24.98 28.24
N THR A 380 -30.28 23.66 28.17
CA THR A 380 -29.07 23.01 27.63
C THR A 380 -29.17 22.82 26.12
N GLY A 381 -28.24 23.44 25.38
CA GLY A 381 -27.99 23.16 23.98
C GLY A 381 -26.94 22.07 23.80
N ILE A 382 -27.22 21.10 22.92
CA ILE A 382 -26.26 20.05 22.55
C ILE A 382 -25.78 20.34 21.13
N TYR A 383 -24.47 20.45 20.97
CA TYR A 383 -23.80 20.67 19.70
C TYR A 383 -23.00 19.44 19.32
N SER A 384 -23.12 19.01 18.07
CA SER A 384 -22.40 17.84 17.59
C SER A 384 -22.07 17.89 16.11
N TYR A 385 -21.06 17.12 15.71
CA TYR A 385 -20.70 16.93 14.32
C TYR A 385 -20.24 15.48 14.11
N ASN A 386 -20.22 15.03 12.85
CA ASN A 386 -19.75 13.68 12.54
C ASN A 386 -18.23 13.67 12.32
N THR A 387 -17.50 12.94 13.17
CA THR A 387 -16.04 12.81 13.08
C THR A 387 -15.57 11.92 11.93
N THR A 388 -16.43 11.08 11.33
CA THR A 388 -16.04 10.14 10.27
C THR A 388 -15.67 10.82 8.95
N TYR A 389 -16.00 12.09 8.78
CA TYR A 389 -15.74 12.84 7.55
C TYR A 389 -14.39 13.56 7.55
N PHE A 390 -13.65 13.51 8.66
CA PHE A 390 -12.37 14.19 8.81
C PHE A 390 -11.23 13.23 8.55
N ASN A 391 -10.39 13.59 7.59
CA ASN A 391 -9.14 12.88 7.34
C ASN A 391 -8.02 13.50 8.17
N ASN A 392 -7.10 12.65 8.63
CA ASN A 392 -5.84 13.06 9.25
C ASN A 392 -5.95 13.83 10.57
N ALA A 393 -7.07 13.71 11.28
CA ALA A 393 -7.27 14.26 12.61
C ALA A 393 -6.58 13.38 13.67
N THR A 394 -5.90 14.01 14.63
CA THR A 394 -5.27 13.32 15.78
C THR A 394 -5.94 13.67 17.10
N SER A 395 -6.56 14.84 17.20
CA SER A 395 -7.29 15.29 18.39
C SER A 395 -8.42 16.25 18.01
N TYR A 396 -9.28 16.52 18.98
CA TYR A 396 -10.47 17.35 18.83
C TYR A 396 -10.59 18.26 20.04
N ASP A 397 -11.02 19.49 19.81
CA ASP A 397 -11.16 20.50 20.85
C ASP A 397 -12.36 21.42 20.57
N TRP A 398 -12.85 22.12 21.58
CA TRP A 398 -14.00 23.00 21.51
C TRP A 398 -13.67 24.39 22.04
N LEU A 399 -14.17 25.41 21.36
CA LEU A 399 -14.04 26.80 21.75
C LEU A 399 -15.44 27.44 21.80
N PHE A 400 -15.70 28.19 22.87
CA PHE A 400 -16.92 28.96 23.05
C PHE A 400 -16.55 30.41 23.35
N PHE A 401 -17.10 31.36 22.59
CA PHE A 401 -16.76 32.78 22.75
C PHE A 401 -17.84 33.71 22.22
N SER A 402 -17.80 34.98 22.64
CA SER A 402 -18.58 36.07 22.04
C SER A 402 -17.66 37.21 21.61
N ASN A 403 -17.91 37.77 20.43
CA ASN A 403 -17.23 38.98 19.97
C ASN A 403 -17.78 40.25 20.65
N THR A 404 -18.97 40.16 21.24
CA THR A 404 -19.66 41.30 21.87
C THR A 404 -19.46 41.32 23.38
N PHE A 405 -19.33 40.13 24.00
CA PHE A 405 -19.18 39.97 25.44
C PHE A 405 -17.86 39.25 25.76
N PRO A 406 -16.77 39.98 26.05
CA PRO A 406 -15.54 39.38 26.54
C PRO A 406 -15.77 38.61 27.85
N ASN A 407 -15.17 37.42 27.99
CA ASN A 407 -15.39 36.49 29.12
C ASN A 407 -16.84 35.94 29.23
N ALA A 408 -17.54 35.87 28.09
CA ALA A 408 -18.87 35.30 27.96
C ALA A 408 -19.01 33.93 28.63
N ASP A 409 -17.98 33.09 28.53
CA ASP A 409 -17.92 31.71 29.02
C ASP A 409 -18.23 31.57 30.52
N GLN A 410 -18.02 32.61 31.33
CA GLN A 410 -18.31 32.61 32.76
C GLN A 410 -19.81 32.51 33.09
N HIS A 411 -20.69 32.84 32.14
CA HIS A 411 -22.15 32.75 32.28
C HIS A 411 -22.73 31.47 31.68
N PHE A 412 -21.88 30.47 31.43
CA PHE A 412 -22.31 29.22 30.83
C PHE A 412 -21.69 28.03 31.54
N GLU A 413 -22.51 27.00 31.72
CA GLU A 413 -22.04 25.67 32.02
C GLU A 413 -21.62 25.00 30.69
N LEU A 414 -20.31 24.86 30.48
CA LEU A 414 -19.72 24.29 29.27
C LEU A 414 -19.16 22.89 29.57
N ASN A 415 -19.64 21.86 28.86
CA ASN A 415 -19.16 20.49 29.04
C ASN A 415 -18.84 19.82 27.72
N ILE A 416 -17.64 19.24 27.61
CA ILE A 416 -17.26 18.36 26.50
C ILE A 416 -17.70 16.94 26.88
N ILE A 417 -18.72 16.42 26.19
CA ILE A 417 -19.22 15.06 26.42
C ILE A 417 -18.34 14.05 25.69
N SER A 418 -17.91 14.39 24.48
CA SER A 418 -17.01 13.58 23.67
C SER A 418 -16.28 14.45 22.66
N ASN A 419 -15.35 13.86 21.91
CA ASN A 419 -14.65 14.54 20.81
C ASN A 419 -15.62 15.20 19.80
N SER A 420 -16.81 14.62 19.62
CA SER A 420 -17.81 15.05 18.65
C SER A 420 -18.98 15.81 19.24
N THR A 421 -19.07 15.96 20.58
CA THR A 421 -20.26 16.47 21.26
C THR A 421 -19.91 17.42 22.40
N PHE A 422 -20.53 18.59 22.39
CA PHE A 422 -20.33 19.68 23.35
C PHE A 422 -21.67 20.24 23.81
N THR A 423 -21.79 20.56 25.09
CA THR A 423 -23.01 21.18 25.63
C THR A 423 -22.74 22.56 26.17
N VAL A 424 -23.69 23.45 25.88
CA VAL A 424 -23.71 24.83 26.35
C VAL A 424 -25.02 25.04 27.07
N LYS A 425 -24.97 25.51 28.31
CA LYS A 425 -26.16 25.90 29.06
C LYS A 425 -25.94 27.30 29.62
N PRO A 426 -26.70 28.31 29.16
CA PRO A 426 -26.60 29.66 29.68
C PRO A 426 -27.16 29.72 31.11
N ASP A 427 -26.50 30.45 31.98
CA ASP A 427 -26.99 30.77 33.33
C ASP A 427 -28.12 31.82 33.27
N PHE A 428 -28.84 31.99 34.38
CA PHE A 428 -29.96 32.93 34.48
C PHE A 428 -29.54 34.41 34.43
N ASP A 429 -28.24 34.70 34.56
CA ASP A 429 -27.67 36.06 34.48
C ASP A 429 -26.92 36.33 33.17
N VAL A 430 -27.06 35.45 32.17
CA VAL A 430 -26.38 35.57 30.88
C VAL A 430 -26.80 36.85 30.13
N PRO A 431 -25.84 37.60 29.54
CA PRO A 431 -26.16 38.71 28.64
C PRO A 431 -26.86 38.20 27.36
N GLY A 432 -27.97 38.82 26.98
CA GLY A 432 -28.63 38.52 25.72
C GLY A 432 -27.75 38.90 24.52
N GLY A 433 -27.59 37.98 23.55
CA GLY A 433 -26.88 38.28 22.31
C GLY A 433 -26.27 37.08 21.59
N TYR A 434 -25.29 37.35 20.71
CA TYR A 434 -24.69 36.34 19.84
C TYR A 434 -23.39 35.75 20.42
N TYR A 435 -23.31 34.43 20.37
CA TYR A 435 -22.17 33.62 20.82
C TYR A 435 -21.78 32.63 19.74
N THR A 436 -20.55 32.14 19.75
CA THR A 436 -20.04 31.17 18.77
C THR A 436 -19.58 29.91 19.46
N VAL A 437 -20.12 28.78 19.02
CA VAL A 437 -19.61 27.45 19.32
C VAL A 437 -18.72 27.01 18.17
N GLN A 438 -17.47 26.64 18.46
CA GLN A 438 -16.52 26.18 17.46
C GLN A 438 -15.91 24.84 17.85
N ALA A 439 -16.03 23.84 16.97
CA ALA A 439 -15.24 22.62 17.05
C ALA A 439 -13.95 22.77 16.24
N ARG A 440 -12.82 22.39 16.83
CA ARG A 440 -11.49 22.38 16.20
C ARG A 440 -11.01 20.95 16.05
N ILE A 441 -10.83 20.52 14.80
CA ILE A 441 -10.31 19.22 14.44
C ILE A 441 -8.81 19.40 14.19
N ILE A 442 -7.95 18.77 14.97
CA ILE A 442 -6.54 19.15 15.12
C ILE A 442 -5.62 18.03 14.63
N ASN A 443 -4.50 18.44 14.01
CA ASN A 443 -3.30 17.62 13.85
C ASN A 443 -2.03 18.47 14.06
N THR A 444 -0.85 17.86 13.89
CA THR A 444 0.43 18.56 14.10
C THR A 444 0.68 19.73 13.13
N CYS A 445 -0.07 19.82 12.04
CA CYS A 445 0.04 20.90 11.05
C CYS A 445 -0.97 22.05 11.28
N GLY A 446 -1.92 21.91 12.21
CA GLY A 446 -2.94 22.92 12.48
C GLY A 446 -4.31 22.32 12.72
N PHE A 447 -5.36 23.11 12.47
CA PHE A 447 -6.74 22.68 12.70
C PHE A 447 -7.70 23.08 11.58
N TYR A 448 -8.78 22.31 11.45
CA TYR A 448 -9.98 22.64 10.70
C TYR A 448 -11.08 23.04 11.68
N SER A 449 -11.75 24.16 11.45
CA SER A 449 -12.80 24.66 12.35
C SER A 449 -14.20 24.52 11.77
N LEU A 450 -15.12 23.98 12.55
CA LEU A 450 -16.56 24.09 12.34
C LEU A 450 -17.14 25.09 13.34
N SER A 451 -17.76 26.16 12.87
CA SER A 451 -18.33 27.19 13.76
C SER A 451 -19.84 27.29 13.57
N LYS A 452 -20.56 27.57 14.66
CA LYS A 452 -21.98 27.91 14.66
C LYS A 452 -22.23 29.09 15.59
N THR A 453 -22.85 30.13 15.04
CA THR A 453 -23.34 31.25 15.83
C THR A 453 -24.70 30.91 16.40
N ILE A 454 -24.88 31.19 17.69
CA ILE A 454 -26.13 31.01 18.43
C ILE A 454 -26.55 32.35 19.03
N TYR A 455 -27.85 32.54 19.17
CA TYR A 455 -28.42 33.65 19.93
C TYR A 455 -28.87 33.15 21.30
N VAL A 456 -28.60 33.93 22.35
CA VAL A 456 -29.04 33.61 23.71
C VAL A 456 -29.99 34.72 24.15
N GLU A 457 -31.18 34.34 24.61
CA GLU A 457 -32.15 35.29 25.18
C GLU A 457 -31.62 35.84 26.51
N GLU A 458 -31.97 37.08 26.81
CA GLU A 458 -31.59 37.72 28.07
C GLU A 458 -32.24 37.00 29.26
N GLY A 459 -31.47 36.83 30.34
CA GLY A 459 -31.93 36.36 31.64
C GLY A 459 -33.13 37.12 32.21
N ASP A 460 -34.01 36.43 32.94
CA ASP A 460 -35.10 37.04 33.73
C ASP A 460 -34.63 37.60 35.08
N GLY A 461 -33.37 37.39 35.44
CA GLY A 461 -32.70 38.19 36.45
C GLY A 461 -32.68 39.66 36.02
N THR A 462 -32.82 40.59 36.98
CA THR A 462 -32.59 42.03 36.72
C THR A 462 -31.39 42.15 35.79
N PRO A 463 -31.47 42.87 34.65
CA PRO A 463 -30.34 43.00 33.73
C PRO A 463 -29.17 43.39 34.61
N VAL A 464 -28.25 42.45 34.79
CA VAL A 464 -27.09 42.70 35.59
C VAL A 464 -26.26 43.56 34.65
N LEU A 465 -26.55 44.87 34.66
CA LEU A 465 -25.66 45.91 34.20
C LEU A 465 -24.35 45.63 34.92
N TYR A 466 -23.47 44.89 34.24
CA TYR A 466 -22.14 44.50 34.65
C TYR A 466 -21.95 44.47 36.17
N LYS A 467 -22.40 43.41 36.83
CA LYS A 467 -21.80 43.01 38.11
C LYS A 467 -20.62 42.08 37.85
N ASN A 468 -19.88 42.40 36.80
CA ASN A 468 -18.46 42.16 36.79
C ASN A 468 -17.92 42.98 37.96
N SER A 469 -17.30 42.33 38.95
CA SER A 469 -16.35 43.06 39.80
C SER A 469 -15.19 43.62 38.97
N ASN A 470 -15.08 43.20 37.71
CA ASN A 470 -14.07 43.64 36.77
C ASN A 470 -14.36 45.07 36.31
N ILE A 471 -13.42 45.96 36.54
CA ILE A 471 -13.53 47.37 36.15
C ILE A 471 -12.77 47.66 34.86
N TYR A 472 -12.01 46.69 34.32
CA TYR A 472 -11.31 46.80 33.04
C TYR A 472 -11.95 45.97 31.92
N ARG A 473 -11.76 46.43 30.67
CA ARG A 473 -12.11 45.75 29.42
C ARG A 473 -10.88 45.56 28.54
N ILE A 474 -10.87 44.47 27.77
CA ILE A 474 -9.77 44.07 26.91
C ILE A 474 -10.28 44.06 25.46
N TYR A 475 -9.65 44.82 24.56
CA TYR A 475 -10.07 44.89 23.15
C TYR A 475 -8.96 45.38 22.20
N PRO A 476 -8.92 44.90 20.94
CA PRO A 476 -9.70 43.77 20.42
C PRO A 476 -9.26 42.46 21.08
N ASN A 477 -10.20 41.53 21.23
CA ASN A 477 -9.96 40.18 21.74
C ASN A 477 -11.01 39.25 21.12
N PRO A 478 -10.64 38.36 20.19
CA PRO A 478 -9.27 37.95 19.81
C PRO A 478 -8.43 39.02 19.12
N SER A 479 -7.10 38.84 19.09
CA SER A 479 -6.16 39.69 18.33
C SER A 479 -4.90 38.93 17.93
N SER A 480 -4.27 39.33 16.82
CA SER A 480 -3.02 38.75 16.31
C SER A 480 -1.78 39.62 16.52
N SER A 481 -1.94 40.83 17.05
CA SER A 481 -0.83 41.81 17.17
C SER A 481 -0.86 42.59 18.47
N TYR A 482 -1.99 43.15 18.89
CA TYR A 482 -2.09 43.85 20.16
C TYR A 482 -3.50 43.86 20.73
N PHE A 483 -3.63 44.04 22.05
CA PHE A 483 -4.88 44.39 22.69
C PHE A 483 -4.71 45.62 23.59
N ASN A 484 -5.79 46.33 23.85
CA ASN A 484 -5.85 47.45 24.79
C ASN A 484 -6.56 47.02 26.06
N VAL A 485 -6.10 47.55 27.19
CA VAL A 485 -6.76 47.47 28.49
C VAL A 485 -7.24 48.88 28.83
N SER A 486 -8.52 49.05 29.18
CA SER A 486 -9.03 50.31 29.72
C SER A 486 -10.20 50.10 30.67
N LEU A 487 -10.55 51.11 31.47
CA LEU A 487 -11.72 51.03 32.34
C LEU A 487 -13.02 50.85 31.53
N ILE A 488 -13.93 50.04 32.07
CA ILE A 488 -15.31 49.89 31.57
C ILE A 488 -16.08 51.19 31.82
N ASN A 489 -15.92 51.78 33.00
CA ASN A 489 -16.56 53.02 33.42
C ASN A 489 -15.53 53.95 34.09
N GLU A 490 -15.34 55.14 33.53
CA GLU A 490 -14.37 56.12 34.05
C GLU A 490 -14.73 56.61 35.47
N ASN A 491 -16.00 56.48 35.88
CA ASN A 491 -16.45 56.81 37.25
C ASN A 491 -16.06 55.73 38.30
N GLN A 492 -15.52 54.58 37.87
CA GLN A 492 -15.03 53.49 38.74
C GLN A 492 -13.49 53.50 38.83
N THR A 493 -12.87 54.67 38.72
CA THR A 493 -11.42 54.83 38.79
C THR A 493 -10.87 54.32 40.13
N PRO A 494 -9.88 53.40 40.14
CA PRO A 494 -9.22 52.96 41.36
C PRO A 494 -8.70 54.12 42.21
N THR A 495 -8.84 53.98 43.52
CA THR A 495 -8.51 55.03 44.51
C THR A 495 -7.02 55.30 44.63
N SER A 496 -6.15 54.34 44.24
CA SER A 496 -4.71 54.53 44.12
C SER A 496 -4.24 54.32 42.68
N SER A 497 -3.70 55.36 42.04
CA SER A 497 -2.98 55.22 40.77
C SER A 497 -1.60 54.55 40.95
N LYS A 498 -1.12 54.40 42.19
CA LYS A 498 0.12 53.69 42.50
C LYS A 498 -0.15 52.20 42.66
N GLY A 499 0.45 51.39 41.79
CA GLY A 499 0.48 49.94 41.91
C GLY A 499 -0.46 49.16 40.98
N ILE A 500 -1.02 49.80 39.94
CA ILE A 500 -1.85 49.12 38.95
C ILE A 500 -0.96 48.49 37.88
N PHE A 501 -1.07 47.17 37.68
CA PHE A 501 -0.34 46.46 36.64
C PHE A 501 -1.08 45.20 36.18
N GLY A 502 -0.80 44.77 34.97
CA GLY A 502 -1.28 43.50 34.42
C GLY A 502 -0.19 42.42 34.44
N GLU A 503 -0.60 41.16 34.38
CA GLU A 503 0.26 39.99 34.19
C GLU A 503 -0.40 39.06 33.17
N ILE A 504 0.35 38.64 32.14
CA ILE A 504 -0.10 37.62 31.20
C ILE A 504 0.44 36.28 31.66
N LEU A 505 -0.42 35.28 31.73
CA LEU A 505 -0.11 33.90 32.06
C LEU A 505 -0.58 32.97 30.94
N ASP A 506 0.10 31.83 30.77
CA ASP A 506 -0.43 30.74 29.94
C ASP A 506 -1.58 29.99 30.65
N LEU A 507 -2.20 29.01 29.97
CA LEU A 507 -3.28 28.19 30.55
C LEU A 507 -2.84 27.32 31.74
N ASN A 508 -1.54 27.09 31.91
CA ASN A 508 -1.01 26.38 33.08
C ASN A 508 -0.74 27.32 34.27
N GLY A 509 -1.03 28.62 34.11
CA GLY A 509 -0.75 29.64 35.12
C GLY A 509 0.72 30.05 35.19
N LEU A 510 1.54 29.72 34.19
CA LEU A 510 2.92 30.18 34.11
C LEU A 510 2.94 31.65 33.73
N PHE A 511 3.61 32.47 34.55
CA PHE A 511 3.81 33.89 34.27
C PHE A 511 4.68 34.08 33.01
N LEU A 512 4.18 34.86 32.05
CA LEU A 512 4.89 35.18 30.82
C LEU A 512 5.46 36.59 30.84
N ARG A 513 4.64 37.59 31.18
CA ARG A 513 5.06 39.00 31.20
C ARG A 513 4.18 39.87 32.08
N LYS A 514 4.78 40.96 32.55
CA LYS A 514 4.10 42.06 33.24
C LYS A 514 3.70 43.15 32.23
N ILE A 515 2.57 43.81 32.49
CA ILE A 515 2.05 44.94 31.72
C ILE A 515 2.03 46.15 32.64
N GLU A 516 2.71 47.21 32.24
CA GLU A 516 2.61 48.50 32.91
C GLU A 516 1.36 49.24 32.46
N MET A 517 0.60 49.77 33.43
CA MET A 517 -0.61 50.53 33.16
C MET A 517 -0.38 51.99 33.53
N VAL A 518 -0.66 52.89 32.58
CA VAL A 518 -0.57 54.34 32.77
C VAL A 518 -1.98 54.90 32.67
N ASN A 519 -2.43 55.61 33.72
CA ASN A 519 -3.78 56.19 33.79
C ASN A 519 -4.90 55.16 33.53
N ASN A 520 -4.79 53.97 34.14
CA ASN A 520 -5.74 52.86 33.99
C ASN A 520 -5.87 52.33 32.54
N LYS A 521 -4.86 52.59 31.70
CA LYS A 521 -4.81 52.14 30.31
C LYS A 521 -3.49 51.44 30.01
N ALA A 522 -3.53 50.46 29.12
CA ALA A 522 -2.35 49.86 28.54
C ALA A 522 -2.64 49.41 27.11
N GLN A 523 -1.63 49.45 26.25
CA GLN A 523 -1.61 48.73 24.98
C GLN A 523 -0.55 47.65 25.08
N VAL A 524 -0.92 46.43 24.72
CA VAL A 524 -0.13 45.23 24.94
C VAL A 524 0.09 44.57 23.58
N ASP A 525 1.32 44.65 23.08
CA ASP A 525 1.76 43.87 21.93
C ASP A 525 1.78 42.37 22.30
N ILE A 526 1.33 41.49 21.42
CA ILE A 526 1.23 40.04 21.60
C ILE A 526 1.81 39.26 20.40
N ILE A 527 2.53 39.93 19.49
CA ILE A 527 3.10 39.30 18.30
C ILE A 527 4.12 38.21 18.63
N ASP A 528 4.71 38.29 19.82
CA ASP A 528 5.68 37.35 20.37
C ASP A 528 5.04 36.12 21.03
N LEU A 529 3.73 36.17 21.30
CA LEU A 529 2.99 35.06 21.88
C LEU A 529 2.57 34.06 20.80
N LYS A 530 2.67 32.77 21.11
CA LYS A 530 2.14 31.72 20.22
C LYS A 530 0.62 31.82 20.17
N LYS A 531 0.03 31.44 19.03
CA LYS A 531 -1.43 31.31 18.87
C LYS A 531 -2.00 30.43 19.97
N GLY A 532 -3.02 30.91 20.68
CA GLY A 532 -3.54 30.23 21.86
C GLY A 532 -4.37 31.11 22.79
N ILE A 533 -4.77 30.55 23.93
CA ILE A 533 -5.52 31.24 24.98
C ILE A 533 -4.58 31.57 26.13
N TYR A 534 -4.70 32.77 26.67
CA TYR A 534 -3.90 33.28 27.78
C TYR A 534 -4.82 33.92 28.83
N ILE A 535 -4.30 34.08 30.04
CA ILE A 535 -4.98 34.73 31.15
C ILE A 535 -4.27 36.07 31.43
N LEU A 536 -5.00 37.18 31.35
CA LEU A 536 -4.55 38.48 31.82
C LEU A 536 -5.08 38.73 33.23
N ARG A 537 -4.20 38.82 34.23
CA ARG A 537 -4.55 39.27 35.58
C ARG A 537 -4.24 40.75 35.75
N ILE A 538 -5.19 41.56 36.18
CA ILE A 538 -4.99 42.98 36.47
C ILE A 538 -5.09 43.18 37.97
N HIS A 539 -4.04 43.75 38.56
CA HIS A 539 -3.94 44.05 39.98
C HIS A 539 -4.20 45.54 40.21
N TYR A 540 -5.11 45.89 41.11
CA TYR A 540 -5.45 47.27 41.45
C TYR A 540 -6.06 47.34 42.86
N ASP A 541 -5.76 48.39 43.65
CA ASP A 541 -6.32 48.60 45.00
C ASP A 541 -6.32 47.35 45.91
N GLY A 542 -5.28 46.50 45.81
CA GLY A 542 -5.17 45.24 46.57
C GLY A 542 -6.11 44.11 46.11
N LYS A 543 -6.77 44.28 44.97
CA LYS A 543 -7.63 43.29 44.29
C LYS A 543 -6.98 42.80 43.01
N THR A 544 -7.46 41.65 42.54
CA THR A 544 -7.07 41.08 41.25
C THR A 544 -8.32 40.71 40.47
N GLU A 545 -8.36 41.08 39.19
CA GLU A 545 -9.34 40.58 38.23
C GLU A 545 -8.65 39.80 37.10
N GLY A 546 -9.34 38.83 36.52
CA GLY A 546 -8.81 37.96 35.46
C GLY A 546 -9.63 38.11 34.17
N HIS A 547 -8.93 38.09 33.03
CA HIS A 547 -9.50 38.18 31.69
C HIS A 547 -8.89 37.15 30.78
N GLN A 548 -9.69 36.53 29.93
CA GLN A 548 -9.18 35.67 28.86
C GLN A 548 -8.65 36.53 27.71
N VAL A 549 -7.50 36.18 27.16
CA VAL A 549 -6.93 36.81 25.95
C VAL A 549 -6.70 35.73 24.90
N ILE A 550 -7.20 35.93 23.69
CA ILE A 550 -7.10 34.99 22.57
C ILE A 550 -6.13 35.57 21.54
N VAL A 551 -5.03 34.86 21.29
CA VAL A 551 -3.99 35.22 20.32
C VAL A 551 -4.18 34.39 19.05
N GLU A 552 -4.33 35.06 17.90
CA GLU A 552 -4.69 34.44 16.61
C GLU A 552 -3.55 34.09 15.66
#